data_AF-A0A7T4YEX3-F1
#
_entry.id   AF-A0A7T4YEX3-F1
#
_cell.length_a   1.000
_cell.length_b   1.000
_cell.length_c   1.000
_cell.angle_alpha   90.00
_cell.angle_beta   90.00
_cell.angle_gamma   90.00
#
_symmetry.space_group_name_H-M   'P 1'
#
loop_
_entity.id
_entity.type
_entity.pdbx_description
1 polymer ?
#
loop_
_entity_poly.entity_id
_entity_poly.type
_entity_poly.pdbx_seq_one_letter_code
_entity_poly.pdbx_strand_id
1 'polypeptide(L)'
;MKLQSKINLTYLLILIISLFTTLGCETTSYVISEPESDPVWGTEYGNTLTAGVAVIISSQDDERILQKIKTISDMNSTTDQASALLDITQQKRLSKNVQHEYAKTAFSLKDPHMQAIALRSLIRHRDFHKNTKHYISENINRITHEPDKSLVTNELNKKD
;
A
#
# COMPACT_ATOMS: atom_id res chain seq x y z
N MET A 1 -13.43 -65.70 -10.12
CA MET A 1 -12.05 -65.40 -10.59
C MET A 1 -11.95 -63.89 -10.82
N LYS A 2 -10.82 -63.31 -10.40
CA LYS A 2 -10.49 -61.86 -10.32
C LYS A 2 -11.04 -61.00 -11.46
N LEU A 3 -11.51 -59.79 -11.14
CA LEU A 3 -11.07 -58.60 -11.87
C LEU A 3 -11.05 -57.42 -10.89
N GLN A 4 -9.85 -57.11 -10.38
CA GLN A 4 -9.60 -55.91 -9.61
C GLN A 4 -9.88 -54.69 -10.49
N SER A 5 -10.85 -53.86 -10.09
CA SER A 5 -11.02 -52.52 -10.64
C SER A 5 -9.83 -51.67 -10.20
N LYS A 6 -8.79 -51.64 -11.03
CA LYS A 6 -7.69 -50.67 -10.92
C LYS A 6 -8.23 -49.33 -11.40
N ILE A 7 -8.73 -48.53 -10.47
CA ILE A 7 -8.97 -47.11 -10.69
C ILE A 7 -7.62 -46.51 -11.08
N ASN A 8 -7.50 -46.07 -12.33
CA ASN A 8 -6.29 -45.52 -12.89
C ASN A 8 -5.94 -44.25 -12.11
N LEU A 9 -4.81 -44.26 -11.40
CA LEU A 9 -4.30 -43.17 -10.58
C LEU A 9 -4.25 -41.84 -11.35
N THR A 10 -4.07 -41.91 -12.67
CA THR A 10 -4.09 -40.78 -13.61
C THR A 10 -5.45 -40.08 -13.69
N TYR A 11 -6.56 -40.82 -13.67
CA TYR A 11 -7.91 -40.22 -13.67
C TYR A 11 -8.23 -39.57 -12.33
N LEU A 12 -7.76 -40.15 -11.22
CA LEU A 12 -7.89 -39.54 -9.89
C LEU A 12 -7.16 -38.19 -9.82
N LEU A 13 -5.95 -38.11 -10.40
CA LEU A 13 -5.13 -36.90 -10.43
C LEU A 13 -5.76 -35.78 -11.29
N ILE A 14 -6.36 -36.13 -12.44
CA ILE A 14 -7.08 -35.17 -13.30
C ILE A 14 -8.34 -34.65 -12.60
N LEU A 15 -9.06 -35.51 -11.85
CA LEU A 15 -10.26 -35.11 -11.11
C LEU A 15 -9.91 -34.14 -9.96
N ILE A 16 -8.78 -34.34 -9.28
CA ILE A 16 -8.31 -33.46 -8.19
C ILE A 16 -7.88 -32.09 -8.74
N ILE A 17 -7.17 -32.04 -9.87
CA ILE A 17 -6.74 -30.78 -10.49
C ILE A 17 -7.94 -29.97 -10.99
N SER A 18 -8.94 -30.62 -11.60
CA SER A 18 -10.18 -29.93 -12.01
C SER A 18 -11.03 -29.45 -10.82
N LEU A 19 -11.00 -30.14 -9.67
CA LEU A 19 -11.70 -29.69 -8.46
C LEU A 19 -11.08 -28.43 -7.84
N PHE A 20 -9.76 -28.23 -7.98
CA PHE A 20 -9.09 -27.05 -7.42
C PHE A 20 -9.31 -25.77 -8.24
N THR A 21 -9.73 -25.86 -9.51
CA THR A 21 -10.02 -24.67 -10.33
C THR A 21 -11.41 -24.06 -10.11
N THR A 22 -12.27 -24.70 -9.31
CA THR A 22 -13.66 -24.25 -9.07
C THR A 22 -13.95 -23.82 -7.63
N LEU A 23 -12.94 -23.76 -6.74
CA LEU A 23 -13.01 -23.23 -5.38
C LEU A 23 -12.11 -21.97 -5.29
N GLY A 24 -12.57 -20.73 -5.21
CA GLY A 24 -13.91 -20.19 -5.11
C GLY A 24 -13.89 -18.82 -5.78
N CYS A 25 -14.50 -18.75 -6.96
CA CYS A 25 -15.15 -17.54 -7.42
C CYS A 25 -16.43 -17.43 -6.59
N GLU A 26 -16.29 -16.96 -5.35
CA GLU A 26 -17.44 -16.69 -4.49
C GLU A 26 -17.74 -15.21 -4.61
N THR A 27 -18.58 -14.88 -5.59
CA THR A 27 -19.37 -13.66 -5.59
C THR A 27 -20.22 -13.65 -4.33
N THR A 28 -19.73 -12.99 -3.28
CA THR A 28 -20.53 -12.70 -2.09
C THR A 28 -21.53 -11.60 -2.43
N SER A 29 -22.68 -12.03 -2.94
CA SER A 29 -23.90 -11.24 -3.06
C SER A 29 -24.67 -11.28 -1.73
N TYR A 30 -24.36 -10.40 -0.77
CA TYR A 30 -25.10 -10.26 0.50
C TYR A 30 -24.76 -8.88 1.11
N VAL A 31 -25.64 -7.96 1.51
CA VAL A 31 -27.10 -7.78 1.52
C VAL A 31 -27.31 -6.26 1.46
N ILE A 32 -28.09 -5.75 0.51
CA ILE A 32 -28.61 -4.38 0.58
C ILE A 32 -29.72 -4.41 1.63
N SER A 33 -29.44 -3.88 2.82
CA SER A 33 -30.46 -3.49 3.77
C SER A 33 -30.66 -1.98 3.63
N GLU A 34 -31.56 -1.59 2.75
CA GLU A 34 -32.34 -0.37 2.93
C GLU A 34 -33.61 -0.80 3.70
N PRO A 35 -34.10 -0.02 4.70
CA PRO A 35 -34.61 1.31 4.39
C PRO A 35 -34.49 2.39 5.50
N GLU A 36 -34.83 3.62 5.06
CA GLU A 36 -35.35 4.78 5.81
C GLU A 36 -34.39 5.70 6.59
N SER A 37 -33.83 6.71 5.92
CA SER A 37 -34.32 8.11 6.04
C SER A 37 -33.62 9.06 5.05
N ASP A 38 -34.45 9.72 4.23
CA ASP A 38 -34.18 10.79 3.26
C ASP A 38 -33.82 12.15 3.93
N PRO A 39 -33.45 13.25 3.21
CA PRO A 39 -32.83 13.38 1.88
C PRO A 39 -31.79 14.56 1.75
N VAL A 40 -31.37 14.82 0.50
CA VAL A 40 -30.74 16.04 -0.08
C VAL A 40 -29.21 16.09 0.11
N TRP A 41 -28.36 16.10 -0.92
CA TRP A 41 -28.28 17.05 -2.04
C TRP A 41 -27.92 16.40 -3.39
N GLY A 42 -28.77 16.66 -4.38
CA GLY A 42 -28.38 17.31 -5.64
C GLY A 42 -27.33 16.67 -6.55
N THR A 43 -27.83 15.86 -7.50
CA THR A 43 -27.48 15.86 -8.94
C THR A 43 -26.01 15.68 -9.36
N GLU A 44 -25.65 14.44 -9.73
CA GLU A 44 -25.11 14.11 -11.06
C GLU A 44 -25.08 12.58 -11.25
N TYR A 45 -26.18 12.06 -11.80
CA TYR A 45 -26.37 10.65 -12.15
C TYR A 45 -25.56 10.31 -13.41
N GLY A 46 -24.51 9.50 -13.24
CA GLY A 46 -23.85 8.81 -14.35
C GLY A 46 -22.36 8.48 -14.15
N ASN A 47 -21.64 9.26 -13.33
CA ASN A 47 -20.18 9.12 -13.18
C ASN A 47 -19.69 9.06 -11.72
N THR A 48 -20.62 9.17 -10.77
CA THR A 48 -20.36 9.28 -9.32
C THR A 48 -20.28 7.93 -8.61
N LEU A 49 -20.89 6.86 -9.14
CA LEU A 49 -20.78 5.53 -8.54
C LEU A 49 -19.37 4.96 -8.68
N THR A 50 -18.76 5.04 -9.87
CA THR A 50 -17.38 4.55 -10.06
C THR A 50 -16.35 5.44 -9.37
N ALA A 51 -16.57 6.77 -9.38
CA ALA A 51 -15.72 7.70 -8.62
C ALA A 51 -15.87 7.50 -7.11
N GLY A 52 -17.10 7.32 -6.60
CA GLY A 52 -17.39 7.05 -5.20
C GLY A 52 -16.84 5.70 -4.73
N VAL A 53 -17.00 4.64 -5.53
CA VAL A 53 -16.41 3.33 -5.25
C VAL A 53 -14.88 3.39 -5.31
N ALA A 54 -14.29 4.10 -6.27
CA ALA A 54 -12.84 4.30 -6.33
C ALA A 54 -12.32 5.12 -5.13
N VAL A 55 -13.07 6.12 -4.66
CA VAL A 55 -12.74 6.91 -3.47
C VAL A 55 -12.80 6.04 -2.21
N ILE A 56 -13.85 5.23 -2.04
CA ILE A 56 -14.00 4.32 -0.89
C ILE A 56 -12.90 3.27 -0.88
N ILE A 57 -12.61 2.62 -2.02
CA ILE A 57 -11.52 1.64 -2.14
C ILE A 57 -10.17 2.32 -1.84
N SER A 58 -9.92 3.52 -2.38
CA SER A 58 -8.69 4.26 -2.10
C SER A 58 -8.54 4.64 -0.61
N SER A 59 -9.64 4.96 0.07
CA SER A 59 -9.60 5.26 1.50
C SER A 59 -9.30 4.03 2.36
N GLN A 60 -9.85 2.86 2.00
CA GLN A 60 -9.56 1.61 2.71
C GLN A 60 -8.12 1.15 2.51
N ASP A 61 -7.59 1.27 1.29
CA ASP A 61 -6.19 0.98 0.99
C ASP A 61 -5.26 1.95 1.75
N ASP A 62 -5.56 3.25 1.75
CA ASP A 62 -4.81 4.25 2.52
C ASP A 62 -4.80 3.94 4.02
N GLU A 63 -5.95 3.63 4.61
CA GLU A 63 -6.05 3.28 6.03
C GLU A 63 -5.19 2.05 6.36
N ARG A 64 -5.25 1.02 5.52
CA ARG A 64 -4.42 -0.17 5.69
C ARG A 64 -2.93 0.15 5.60
N ILE A 65 -2.51 0.99 4.65
CA ILE A 65 -1.11 1.40 4.51
C ILE A 65 -0.69 2.24 5.71
N LEU A 66 -1.53 3.16 6.19
CA LEU A 66 -1.27 3.97 7.37
C LEU A 66 -1.11 3.10 8.62
N GLN A 67 -1.92 2.05 8.79
CA GLN A 67 -1.75 1.09 9.87
C GLN A 67 -0.42 0.33 9.74
N LYS A 68 -0.05 -0.09 8.51
CA LYS A 68 1.28 -0.69 8.27
C LYS A 68 2.41 0.27 8.64
N ILE A 69 2.31 1.56 8.30
CA ILE A 69 3.33 2.56 8.64
C ILE A 69 3.46 2.73 10.15
N LYS A 70 2.34 2.70 10.89
CA LYS A 70 2.34 2.82 12.35
C LYS A 70 3.03 1.65 13.05
N THR A 71 2.89 0.43 12.52
CA THR A 71 3.53 -0.75 13.13
C THR A 71 5.01 -0.90 12.75
N ILE A 72 5.50 -0.13 11.78
CA ILE A 72 6.92 -0.15 11.41
C ILE A 72 7.80 0.26 12.60
N SER A 73 7.40 1.24 13.42
CA SER A 73 8.20 1.64 14.59
C SER A 73 8.43 0.50 15.58
N ASP A 74 7.56 -0.50 15.58
CA ASP A 74 7.59 -1.63 16.51
C ASP A 74 8.48 -2.78 16.02
N MET A 75 9.02 -2.68 14.79
CA MET A 75 9.91 -3.71 14.23
C MET A 75 11.28 -3.74 14.92
N ASN A 76 11.86 -4.94 14.99
CA ASN A 76 13.04 -5.23 15.81
C ASN A 76 14.35 -4.57 15.34
N SER A 77 14.45 -4.19 14.07
CA SER A 77 15.68 -3.60 13.50
C SER A 77 15.39 -2.45 12.55
N THR A 78 16.30 -1.47 12.49
CA THR A 78 16.20 -0.34 11.55
C THR A 78 16.18 -0.80 10.09
N THR A 79 16.86 -1.92 9.78
CA THR A 79 16.87 -2.51 8.43
C THR A 79 15.50 -3.06 8.04
N ASP A 80 14.82 -3.75 8.97
CA ASP A 80 13.45 -4.24 8.72
C ASP A 80 12.48 -3.07 8.56
N GLN A 81 12.65 -2.03 9.38
CA GLN A 81 11.86 -0.81 9.28
C GLN A 81 12.02 -0.13 7.92
N ALA A 82 13.26 0.05 7.48
CA ALA A 82 13.58 0.63 6.19
C ALA A 82 13.06 -0.24 5.04
N SER A 83 13.21 -1.56 5.12
CA SER A 83 12.71 -2.49 4.11
C SER A 83 11.18 -2.43 3.99
N ALA A 84 10.48 -2.41 5.12
CA ALA A 84 9.02 -2.28 5.14
C ALA A 84 8.52 -0.95 4.56
N LEU A 85 9.28 0.14 4.79
CA LEU A 85 9.04 1.42 4.13
C LEU A 85 9.31 1.31 2.61
N LEU A 86 10.39 0.70 2.18
CA LEU A 86 10.67 0.53 0.74
C LEU A 86 9.57 -0.26 0.03
N ASP A 87 9.00 -1.29 0.66
CA ASP A 87 7.86 -2.04 0.12
C ASP A 87 6.62 -1.16 -0.09
N ILE A 88 6.39 -0.17 0.77
CA ILE A 88 5.26 0.76 0.60
C ILE A 88 5.47 1.62 -0.65
N THR A 89 6.70 2.05 -0.94
CA THR A 89 6.98 2.84 -2.15
C THR A 89 6.82 2.05 -3.46
N GLN A 90 6.74 0.72 -3.41
CA GLN A 90 6.43 -0.10 -4.59
C GLN A 90 4.95 -0.03 -4.99
N GLN A 91 4.07 0.51 -4.13
CA GLN A 91 2.66 0.63 -4.44
C GLN A 91 2.41 1.70 -5.51
N LYS A 92 1.44 1.44 -6.40
CA LYS A 92 1.18 2.24 -7.61
C LYS A 92 0.84 3.70 -7.30
N ARG A 93 0.16 3.96 -6.18
CA ARG A 93 -0.25 5.28 -5.72
C ARG A 93 -0.10 5.36 -4.22
N LEU A 94 0.36 6.51 -3.74
CA LEU A 94 0.41 6.81 -2.31
C LEU A 94 -0.31 8.13 -2.11
N SER A 95 -1.35 8.16 -1.28
CA SER A 95 -2.02 9.43 -1.00
C SER A 95 -1.12 10.38 -0.23
N LYS A 96 -1.47 11.67 -0.27
CA LYS A 96 -0.73 12.72 0.46
C LYS A 96 -0.53 12.41 1.94
N ASN A 97 -1.51 11.76 2.59
CA ASN A 97 -1.47 11.43 4.01
C ASN A 97 -0.50 10.26 4.25
N VAL A 98 -0.57 9.21 3.42
CA VAL A 98 0.36 8.08 3.45
C VAL A 98 1.80 8.55 3.24
N GLN A 99 2.04 9.40 2.25
CA GLN A 99 3.37 9.94 1.98
C GLN A 99 3.91 10.78 3.15
N HIS A 100 3.04 11.55 3.83
CA HIS A 100 3.44 12.37 4.97
C HIS A 100 3.78 11.53 6.20
N GLU A 101 2.96 10.54 6.53
CA GLU A 101 3.24 9.60 7.62
C GLU A 101 4.47 8.74 7.33
N TYR A 102 4.66 8.32 6.07
CA TYR A 102 5.89 7.68 5.63
C TYR A 102 7.11 8.53 5.96
N ALA A 103 7.09 9.82 5.59
CA ALA A 103 8.23 10.71 5.82
C ALA A 103 8.53 10.86 7.32
N LYS A 104 7.50 10.96 8.17
CA LYS A 104 7.67 10.96 9.64
C LYS A 104 8.37 9.70 10.13
N THR A 105 7.89 8.53 9.71
CA THR A 105 8.48 7.25 10.09
C THR A 105 9.90 7.10 9.55
N ALA A 106 10.17 7.55 8.32
CA ALA A 106 11.50 7.54 7.73
C ALA A 106 12.50 8.39 8.55
N PHE A 107 12.11 9.58 9.03
CA PHE A 107 12.95 10.38 9.94
C PHE A 107 13.08 9.82 11.35
N SER A 108 12.26 8.83 11.72
CA SER A 108 12.33 8.16 13.03
C SER A 108 13.31 6.98 13.04
N LEU A 109 13.76 6.52 11.86
CA LEU A 109 14.75 5.46 11.73
C LEU A 109 16.05 5.85 12.45
N LYS A 110 16.65 4.92 13.19
CA LYS A 110 17.86 5.21 13.99
C LYS A 110 19.12 5.43 13.16
N ASP A 111 19.19 4.84 11.97
CA ASP A 111 20.34 4.90 11.08
C ASP A 111 20.15 5.99 10.03
N PRO A 112 20.99 7.05 10.00
CA PRO A 112 20.91 8.13 9.02
C PRO A 112 20.96 7.65 7.56
N HIS A 113 21.69 6.58 7.28
CA HIS A 113 21.76 6.01 5.94
C HIS A 113 20.43 5.39 5.52
N MET A 114 19.77 4.68 6.44
CA MET A 114 18.44 4.13 6.21
C MET A 114 17.37 5.22 6.12
N GLN A 115 17.49 6.31 6.90
CA GLN A 115 16.64 7.50 6.74
C GLN A 115 16.72 8.00 5.29
N ALA A 116 17.94 8.21 4.78
CA ALA A 116 18.15 8.73 3.44
C ALA A 116 17.68 7.78 2.33
N ILE A 117 17.90 6.47 2.48
CA ILE A 117 17.38 5.46 1.53
C ILE A 117 15.85 5.54 1.45
N ALA A 118 15.16 5.51 2.58
CA ALA A 118 13.69 5.54 2.62
C ALA A 118 13.14 6.85 2.05
N LEU A 119 13.69 8.00 2.48
CA LEU A 119 13.26 9.32 2.00
C LEU A 119 13.48 9.47 0.49
N ARG A 120 14.62 9.03 -0.04
CA ARG A 120 14.88 9.09 -1.49
C ARG A 120 13.93 8.19 -2.28
N SER A 121 13.58 7.02 -1.75
CA SER A 121 12.57 6.16 -2.37
C SER A 121 11.22 6.86 -2.47
N LEU A 122 10.79 7.51 -1.37
CA LEU A 122 9.54 8.29 -1.35
C LEU A 122 9.59 9.48 -2.32
N ILE A 123 10.68 10.26 -2.33
CA ILE A 123 10.84 11.42 -3.21
C ILE A 123 10.75 11.00 -4.68
N ARG A 124 11.33 9.85 -5.03
CA ARG A 124 11.33 9.32 -6.40
C ARG A 124 9.97 8.80 -6.84
N HIS A 125 9.05 8.54 -5.91
CA HIS A 125 7.71 8.09 -6.23
C HIS A 125 7.00 9.03 -7.22
N ARG A 126 6.16 8.44 -8.08
CA ARG A 126 5.55 9.11 -9.24
C ARG A 126 4.63 10.24 -8.84
N ASP A 127 3.88 10.09 -7.76
CA ASP A 127 2.88 11.05 -7.28
C ASP A 127 3.37 11.82 -6.05
N PHE A 128 4.69 11.99 -5.91
CA PHE A 128 5.32 12.68 -4.78
C PHE A 128 4.71 14.08 -4.54
N HIS A 129 4.10 14.26 -3.38
CA HIS A 129 3.24 15.38 -3.08
C HIS A 129 4.00 16.58 -2.50
N LYS A 130 3.62 17.80 -2.91
CA LYS A 130 4.28 19.06 -2.51
C LYS A 130 4.33 19.31 -1.00
N ASN A 131 3.29 18.95 -0.25
CA ASN A 131 3.29 19.12 1.21
C ASN A 131 4.30 18.19 1.88
N THR A 132 4.50 17.00 1.32
CA THR A 132 5.51 16.05 1.79
C THR A 132 6.92 16.56 1.44
N LYS A 133 7.12 17.13 0.25
CA LYS A 133 8.35 17.84 -0.13
C LYS A 133 8.70 18.93 0.89
N HIS A 134 7.73 19.77 1.23
CA HIS A 134 7.90 20.84 2.21
C HIS A 134 8.31 20.29 3.58
N TYR A 135 7.57 19.31 4.10
CA TYR A 135 7.88 18.67 5.38
C TYR A 135 9.30 18.07 5.41
N ILE A 136 9.72 17.35 4.36
CA ILE A 136 11.08 16.79 4.30
C ILE A 136 12.13 17.90 4.27
N SER A 137 11.87 18.99 3.55
CA SER A 137 12.80 20.13 3.46
C SER A 137 13.00 20.81 4.82
N GLU A 138 11.92 21.02 5.58
CA GLU A 138 12.00 21.60 6.93
C GLU A 138 12.73 20.70 7.94
N ASN A 139 12.67 19.38 7.72
CA ASN A 139 13.22 18.37 8.62
C ASN A 139 14.58 17.82 8.15
N ILE A 140 15.14 18.32 7.05
CA ILE A 140 16.33 17.75 6.40
C ILE A 140 17.55 17.71 7.32
N ASN A 141 17.65 18.66 8.25
CA ASN A 141 18.73 18.76 9.23
C ASN A 141 18.70 17.64 10.30
N ARG A 142 17.64 16.83 10.35
CA ARG A 142 17.57 15.64 11.21
C ARG A 142 18.44 14.49 10.71
N ILE A 143 18.82 14.50 9.43
CA ILE A 143 19.79 13.55 8.87
C ILE A 143 21.19 14.02 9.24
N THR A 144 21.80 13.35 10.22
CA THR A 144 23.07 13.78 10.80
C THR A 144 24.29 13.45 9.93
N HIS A 145 24.17 12.49 9.01
CA HIS A 145 25.24 12.15 8.07
C HIS A 145 25.20 13.06 6.84
N GLU A 146 26.20 13.94 6.69
CA GLU A 146 26.24 14.97 5.64
C GLU A 146 26.14 14.42 4.20
N PRO A 147 26.85 13.34 3.81
CA PRO A 147 26.68 12.74 2.49
C PRO A 147 25.23 12.32 2.20
N ASP A 148 24.59 11.65 3.15
CA ASP A 148 23.21 11.18 3.02
C ASP A 148 22.21 12.35 2.94
N LYS A 149 22.40 13.38 3.76
CA LYS A 149 21.61 14.61 3.72
C LYS A 149 21.72 15.31 2.37
N SER A 150 22.93 15.41 1.81
CA SER A 150 23.18 15.97 0.48
C SER A 150 22.46 15.17 -0.61
N LEU A 151 22.50 13.84 -0.54
CA LEU A 151 21.78 12.96 -1.48
C LEU A 151 20.26 13.19 -1.44
N VAL A 152 19.66 13.31 -0.26
CA VAL A 152 18.22 13.60 -0.12
C VAL A 152 17.88 14.98 -0.68
N THR A 153 18.68 16.00 -0.34
CA THR A 153 18.50 17.38 -0.81
C THR A 153 18.56 17.46 -2.34
N ASN A 154 19.55 16.80 -2.94
CA ASN A 154 19.70 16.76 -4.40
C ASN A 154 18.52 16.07 -5.09
N GLU A 155 17.90 15.05 -4.48
CA GLU A 155 16.70 14.41 -5.03
C GLU A 155 15.45 15.29 -4.87
N LEU A 156 15.31 16.03 -3.75
CA LEU A 156 14.22 16.99 -3.56
C LEU A 156 14.23 18.10 -4.60
N ASN A 157 15.41 18.64 -4.90
CA ASN A 157 15.58 19.73 -5.88
C ASN A 157 15.30 19.29 -7.33
N LYS A 158 15.23 17.98 -7.61
CA LYS A 158 14.84 17.46 -8.94
C LYS A 158 13.31 17.41 -9.13
N LYS A 159 12.53 17.57 -8.07
CA LYS A 159 11.07 17.39 -8.05
C LYS A 159 10.32 18.73 -8.09
N ASP A 160 10.79 19.66 -8.92
CA ASP A 160 10.15 20.97 -9.14
C ASP A 160 8.97 20.88 -10.12
#